data_AF-A0A1U9K3B7-F1
#
_entry.id   AF-A0A1U9K3B7-F1
#
_cell.length_a   1.000
_cell.length_b   1.000
_cell.length_c   1.000
_cell.angle_alpha   90.00
_cell.angle_beta   90.00
_cell.angle_gamma   90.00
#
_symmetry.space_group_name_H-M   'P 1'
#
loop_
_entity.id
_entity.type
_entity.pdbx_description
1 polymer ?
#
loop_
_entity_poly.entity_id
_entity_poly.type
_entity_poly.pdbx_seq_one_letter_code
_entity_poly.pdbx_strand_id
1 'polypeptide(L)'
;MAQANKVRRGRYSQEIVEGNVGTTFRVNNGHGYTKVTVEQDMVGKTFGDVIGAKPSSVARYVRIAPRKARLVADLIRGKQVEEALSILHHTPRAASPILEKVLRSAMANAEHNFNMNAQDLYIGEIRVDEGPTLKRFRPRAQGRASRIDKRTSHITIVLTERKEG
;
A
#
# COMPACT_ATOMS: atom_id res chain seq x y z
N MET A 1 -13.15 16.37 30.29
CA MET A 1 -12.82 15.47 29.15
C MET A 1 -11.85 16.20 28.24
N ALA A 2 -10.59 15.77 28.18
CA ALA A 2 -9.58 16.39 27.32
C ALA A 2 -9.97 16.28 25.84
N GLN A 3 -9.95 17.41 25.12
CA GLN A 3 -10.18 17.42 23.67
C GLN A 3 -8.98 16.76 22.98
N ALA A 4 -9.23 15.68 22.23
CA ALA A 4 -8.17 14.98 21.51
C ALA A 4 -7.69 15.81 20.31
N ASN A 5 -6.39 16.16 20.30
CA ASN A 5 -5.78 16.87 19.18
C ASN A 5 -5.74 15.97 17.94
N LYS A 6 -6.29 16.46 16.82
CA LYS A 6 -6.37 15.71 15.55
C LYS A 6 -5.06 15.83 14.76
N VAL A 7 -4.38 14.72 14.56
CA VAL A 7 -3.16 14.65 13.75
C VAL A 7 -3.57 14.59 12.27
N ARG A 8 -3.23 15.63 11.48
CA ARG A 8 -3.45 15.64 10.02
C ARG A 8 -2.39 14.77 9.33
N ARG A 9 -2.66 14.27 8.11
CA ARG A 9 -1.77 13.36 7.34
C ARG A 9 -0.29 13.81 7.26
N GLY A 10 0.00 15.10 7.26
CA GLY A 10 1.38 15.62 7.25
C GLY A 10 2.12 15.58 8.59
N ARG A 11 1.46 15.22 9.69
CA ARG A 11 2.08 15.11 11.03
C ARG A 11 2.43 13.66 11.42
N TYR A 12 2.29 12.72 10.50
CA TYR A 12 2.69 11.32 10.71
C TYR A 12 4.18 11.16 10.97
N SER A 13 4.96 11.97 10.27
CA SER A 13 6.42 12.04 10.34
C SER A 13 6.93 13.00 11.42
N GLN A 14 6.05 13.63 12.21
CA GLN A 14 6.51 14.44 13.34
C GLN A 14 6.83 13.54 14.52
N GLU A 15 7.98 13.80 15.14
CA GLU A 15 8.39 13.14 16.38
C GLU A 15 7.47 13.53 17.54
N ILE A 16 7.20 12.55 18.40
CA ILE A 16 6.47 12.78 19.64
C ILE A 16 7.39 13.52 20.61
N VAL A 17 7.04 14.77 20.89
CA VAL A 17 7.75 15.67 21.81
C VAL A 17 7.34 15.40 23.27
N GLU A 18 8.28 15.52 24.22
CA GLU A 18 8.04 15.31 25.67
C GLU A 18 6.84 16.11 26.23
N GLY A 19 6.60 17.32 25.72
CA GLY A 19 5.46 18.16 26.15
C GLY A 19 4.07 17.58 25.82
N ASN A 20 4.00 16.47 25.08
CA ASN A 20 2.76 15.81 24.69
C ASN A 20 2.47 14.52 25.48
N VAL A 21 3.35 14.12 26.41
CA VAL A 21 3.16 12.93 27.26
C VAL A 21 1.86 13.08 28.08
N GLY A 22 1.03 12.04 28.06
CA GLY A 22 -0.31 12.04 28.68
C GLY A 22 -1.43 12.60 27.79
N THR A 23 -1.13 13.12 26.60
CA THR A 23 -2.14 13.61 25.65
C THR A 23 -2.61 12.49 24.72
N THR A 24 -3.93 12.39 24.51
CA THR A 24 -4.50 11.46 23.51
C THR A 24 -4.62 12.12 22.15
N PHE A 25 -3.95 11.56 21.15
CA PHE A 25 -4.04 11.98 19.74
C PHE A 25 -4.97 11.08 18.95
N ARG A 26 -5.68 11.66 17.98
CA ARG A 26 -6.40 10.90 16.94
C ARG A 26 -5.55 10.82 15.68
N VAL A 27 -5.07 9.63 15.36
CA VAL A 27 -4.09 9.38 14.31
C VAL A 27 -4.77 8.54 13.20
N ASN A 28 -4.86 9.08 11.97
CA ASN A 28 -5.56 8.47 10.82
C ASN A 28 -4.79 7.34 10.09
N ASN A 29 -4.97 6.06 10.43
CA ASN A 29 -4.20 4.94 9.85
C ASN A 29 -4.53 4.60 8.38
N GLY A 30 -5.20 5.48 7.64
CA GLY A 30 -5.64 5.28 6.27
C GLY A 30 -7.03 4.63 6.14
N HIS A 31 -7.52 3.97 7.19
CA HIS A 31 -8.85 3.34 7.26
C HIS A 31 -9.77 3.96 8.33
N GLY A 32 -9.22 4.77 9.24
CA GLY A 32 -9.96 5.43 10.31
C GLY A 32 -9.02 6.17 11.26
N TYR A 33 -9.55 6.73 12.35
CA TYR A 33 -8.75 7.39 13.37
C TYR A 33 -8.57 6.46 14.57
N THR A 34 -7.35 6.03 14.84
CA THR A 34 -6.98 5.33 16.09
C THR A 34 -6.68 6.38 17.15
N LYS A 35 -7.17 6.17 18.38
CA LYS A 35 -6.78 6.99 19.54
C LYS A 35 -5.49 6.41 20.10
N VAL A 36 -4.44 7.23 20.15
CA VAL A 36 -3.14 6.87 20.73
C VAL A 36 -2.90 7.81 21.90
N THR A 37 -2.77 7.26 23.11
CA THR A 37 -2.29 8.02 24.27
C THR A 37 -0.77 8.00 24.24
N VAL A 38 -0.15 9.17 24.31
CA VAL A 38 1.31 9.26 24.30
C VAL A 38 1.85 8.92 25.68
N GLU A 39 2.62 7.85 25.74
CA GLU A 39 3.38 7.45 26.93
C GLU A 39 4.87 7.83 26.79
N GLN A 40 5.60 7.82 27.90
CA GLN A 40 6.99 8.32 27.98
C GLN A 40 7.95 7.51 27.09
N ASP A 41 7.64 6.25 26.84
CA ASP A 41 8.35 5.31 25.96
C ASP A 41 8.10 5.55 24.45
N MET A 42 7.16 6.44 24.12
CA MET A 42 6.81 6.83 22.76
C MET A 42 7.51 8.12 22.31
N VAL A 43 8.19 8.83 23.24
CA VAL A 43 8.94 10.05 22.94
C VAL A 43 10.08 9.75 21.97
N GLY A 44 10.23 10.58 20.93
CA GLY A 44 11.25 10.40 19.87
C GLY A 44 10.88 9.41 18.76
N LYS A 45 9.76 8.68 18.87
CA LYS A 45 9.19 7.90 17.75
C LYS A 45 8.26 8.78 16.92
N THR A 46 8.09 8.45 15.64
CA THR A 46 7.06 9.09 14.81
C THR A 46 5.69 8.50 15.14
N PHE A 47 4.62 9.29 14.97
CA PHE A 47 3.24 8.80 15.14
C PHE A 47 2.90 7.63 14.17
N GLY A 48 3.61 7.49 13.06
CA GLY A 48 3.49 6.36 12.15
C GLY A 48 4.03 5.05 12.73
N ASP A 49 5.20 5.09 13.37
CA ASP A 49 5.86 3.91 13.93
C ASP A 49 5.10 3.36 15.15
N VAL A 50 4.51 4.26 15.95
CA VAL A 50 3.69 3.89 17.13
C VAL A 50 2.45 3.07 16.74
N ILE A 51 1.97 3.20 15.50
CA ILE A 51 0.80 2.46 14.98
C ILE A 51 1.23 1.21 14.21
N GLY A 52 2.53 1.00 14.01
CA GLY A 52 3.06 -0.06 13.15
C GLY A 52 2.70 0.16 11.69
N ALA A 53 2.68 1.43 11.24
CA ALA A 53 2.41 1.75 9.85
C ALA A 53 3.52 1.15 8.97
N LYS A 54 3.14 0.24 8.07
CA LYS A 54 4.08 -0.37 7.13
C LYS A 54 4.19 0.47 5.86
N PRO A 55 5.39 0.56 5.23
CA PRO A 55 5.54 1.17 3.93
C PRO A 55 4.62 0.46 2.91
N SER A 56 3.71 1.23 2.33
CA SER A 56 2.75 0.71 1.36
C SER A 56 2.59 1.65 0.16
N SER A 57 2.22 1.08 -0.98
CA SER A 57 1.84 1.83 -2.17
C SER A 57 0.61 1.22 -2.82
N VAL A 58 -0.27 2.09 -3.34
CA VAL A 58 -1.55 1.71 -3.94
C VAL A 58 -1.71 2.35 -5.30
N ALA A 59 -1.83 1.52 -6.35
CA ALA A 59 -2.29 1.97 -7.66
C ALA A 59 -3.80 1.77 -7.78
N ARG A 60 -4.53 2.88 -7.94
CA ARG A 60 -5.98 2.88 -8.09
C ARG A 60 -6.41 3.01 -9.55
N TYR A 61 -7.58 2.47 -9.84
CA TYR A 61 -8.26 2.51 -11.15
C TYR A 61 -7.42 1.98 -12.32
N VAL A 62 -6.57 0.98 -12.07
CA VAL A 62 -5.73 0.37 -13.08
C VAL A 62 -6.60 -0.35 -14.10
N ARG A 63 -6.39 -0.10 -15.40
CA ARG A 63 -7.17 -0.65 -16.53
C ARG A 63 -6.77 -2.10 -16.86
N ILE A 64 -6.74 -2.96 -15.85
CA ILE A 64 -6.46 -4.38 -15.98
C ILE A 64 -7.49 -5.20 -15.20
N ALA A 65 -7.81 -6.39 -15.70
CA ALA A 65 -8.69 -7.29 -14.98
C ALA A 65 -7.95 -7.86 -13.74
N PRO A 66 -8.57 -7.86 -12.55
CA PRO A 66 -7.92 -8.31 -11.31
C PRO A 66 -7.27 -9.68 -11.44
N ARG A 67 -7.95 -10.64 -12.09
CA ARG A 67 -7.44 -11.99 -12.34
C ARG A 67 -6.09 -12.03 -13.07
N LYS A 68 -5.86 -11.11 -14.02
CA LYS A 68 -4.61 -11.08 -14.80
C LYS A 68 -3.46 -10.49 -13.99
N ALA A 69 -3.76 -9.50 -13.15
CA ALA A 69 -2.79 -8.91 -12.25
C ALA A 69 -2.43 -9.84 -11.08
N ARG A 70 -3.40 -10.61 -10.54
CA ARG A 70 -3.16 -11.61 -9.48
C ARG A 70 -2.13 -12.65 -9.89
N LEU A 71 -2.20 -13.16 -11.12
CA LEU A 71 -1.22 -14.13 -11.64
C LEU A 71 0.24 -13.65 -11.51
N VAL A 72 0.50 -12.35 -11.71
CA VAL A 72 1.84 -11.79 -11.58
C VAL A 72 2.14 -11.41 -10.13
N ALA A 73 1.15 -10.92 -9.39
CA ALA A 73 1.27 -10.63 -7.97
C ALA A 73 1.65 -11.87 -7.14
N ASP A 74 1.12 -13.04 -7.52
CA ASP A 74 1.41 -14.31 -6.85
C ASP A 74 2.85 -14.78 -7.06
N LEU A 75 3.50 -14.41 -8.18
CA LEU A 75 4.90 -14.73 -8.45
C LEU A 75 5.87 -14.01 -7.51
N ILE A 76 5.54 -12.78 -7.12
CA ILE A 76 6.41 -11.90 -6.33
C ILE A 76 6.08 -11.92 -4.83
N ARG A 77 5.03 -12.63 -4.43
CA ARG A 77 4.58 -12.65 -3.03
C ARG A 77 5.63 -13.28 -2.14
N GLY A 78 6.02 -12.60 -1.06
CA GLY A 78 6.97 -13.11 -0.07
C GLY A 78 8.44 -13.08 -0.51
N LYS A 79 8.73 -12.58 -1.71
CA LYS A 79 10.11 -12.43 -2.22
C LYS A 79 10.76 -11.15 -1.70
N GLN A 80 12.09 -11.15 -1.70
CA GLN A 80 12.86 -9.92 -1.50
C GLN A 80 12.57 -8.92 -2.62
N VAL A 81 12.67 -7.64 -2.30
CA VAL A 81 12.33 -6.55 -3.23
C VAL A 81 13.17 -6.62 -4.52
N GLU A 82 14.47 -6.87 -4.39
CA GLU A 82 15.38 -6.94 -5.54
C GLU A 82 15.08 -8.15 -6.43
N GLU A 83 14.85 -9.32 -5.83
CA GLU A 83 14.43 -10.52 -6.56
C GLU A 83 13.10 -10.29 -7.30
N ALA A 84 12.15 -9.64 -6.64
CA ALA A 84 10.84 -9.32 -7.22
C ALA A 84 10.96 -8.36 -8.42
N LEU A 85 11.85 -7.37 -8.38
CA LEU A 85 12.11 -6.48 -9.51
C LEU A 85 12.64 -7.25 -10.73
N SER A 86 13.61 -8.15 -10.53
CA SER A 86 14.14 -8.98 -11.61
C SER A 86 13.06 -9.88 -12.22
N ILE A 87 12.23 -10.52 -11.39
CA ILE A 87 11.12 -11.35 -11.87
C ILE A 87 10.14 -10.54 -12.70
N LEU A 88 9.76 -9.34 -12.23
CA LEU A 88 8.83 -8.48 -12.96
C LEU A 88 9.39 -8.03 -14.31
N HIS A 89 10.69 -7.69 -14.35
CA HIS A 89 11.35 -7.24 -15.57
C HIS A 89 11.35 -8.32 -16.67
N HIS A 90 11.51 -9.60 -16.30
CA HIS A 90 11.57 -10.72 -17.24
C HIS A 90 10.23 -11.41 -17.50
N THR A 91 9.17 -11.07 -16.76
CA THR A 91 7.86 -11.72 -16.93
C THR A 91 7.08 -11.11 -18.09
N PRO A 92 6.75 -11.87 -19.16
CA PRO A 92 6.06 -11.37 -20.35
C PRO A 92 4.55 -11.23 -20.15
N ARG A 93 4.13 -10.41 -19.18
CA ARG A 93 2.72 -10.15 -18.87
C ARG A 93 2.47 -8.65 -18.80
N ALA A 94 1.31 -8.21 -19.31
CA ALA A 94 0.93 -6.79 -19.29
C ALA A 94 0.79 -6.20 -17.87
N ALA A 95 0.64 -7.03 -16.84
CA ALA A 95 0.60 -6.58 -15.44
C ALA A 95 1.98 -6.26 -14.86
N SER A 96 3.06 -6.84 -15.40
CA SER A 96 4.42 -6.69 -14.89
C SER A 96 4.90 -5.23 -14.81
N PRO A 97 4.84 -4.42 -15.90
CA PRO A 97 5.32 -3.04 -15.84
C PRO A 97 4.49 -2.15 -14.90
N ILE A 98 3.24 -2.52 -14.63
CA ILE A 98 2.39 -1.80 -13.68
C ILE A 98 2.83 -2.14 -12.26
N LEU A 99 3.02 -3.42 -11.95
CA LEU A 99 3.49 -3.88 -10.64
C LEU A 99 4.88 -3.36 -10.31
N GLU A 100 5.78 -3.32 -11.30
CA GLU A 100 7.13 -2.76 -11.16
C GLU A 100 7.10 -1.29 -10.71
N LYS A 101 6.22 -0.48 -11.32
CA LYS A 101 6.03 0.92 -10.91
C LYS A 101 5.51 1.05 -9.49
N VAL A 102 4.57 0.19 -9.09
CA VAL A 102 4.02 0.21 -7.72
C VAL A 102 5.08 -0.22 -6.71
N LEU A 103 5.90 -1.23 -7.05
CA LEU A 103 6.98 -1.71 -6.20
C LEU A 103 8.06 -0.63 -6.02
N ARG A 104 8.51 0.03 -7.10
CA ARG A 104 9.43 1.17 -7.01
C ARG A 104 8.88 2.31 -6.17
N SER A 105 7.59 2.60 -6.28
CA SER A 105 6.93 3.60 -5.44
C SER A 105 6.91 3.18 -3.96
N ALA A 106 6.71 1.89 -3.66
CA ALA A 106 6.74 1.39 -2.29
C ALA A 106 8.16 1.46 -1.70
N MET A 107 9.20 1.17 -2.48
CA MET A 107 10.59 1.34 -2.08
C MET A 107 10.92 2.79 -1.74
N ALA A 108 10.57 3.73 -2.62
CA ALA A 108 10.78 5.15 -2.37
C ALA A 108 10.05 5.61 -1.09
N ASN A 109 8.84 5.08 -0.83
CA ASN A 109 8.13 5.39 0.41
C ASN A 109 8.85 4.84 1.65
N ALA A 110 9.48 3.66 1.56
CA ALA A 110 10.22 3.04 2.64
C ALA A 110 11.50 3.82 2.96
N GLU A 111 12.26 4.21 1.94
CA GLU A 111 13.50 5.01 2.10
C GLU A 111 13.20 6.38 2.70
N HIS A 112 12.20 7.08 2.17
CA HIS A 112 12.01 8.51 2.44
C HIS A 112 11.19 8.81 3.70
N ASN A 113 10.28 7.91 4.09
CA ASN A 113 9.39 8.13 5.26
C ASN A 113 9.72 7.23 6.45
N PHE A 114 10.35 6.08 6.22
CA PHE A 114 10.64 5.10 7.27
C PHE A 114 12.14 4.85 7.45
N ASN A 115 13.00 5.52 6.65
CA ASN A 115 14.46 5.38 6.69
C ASN A 115 14.94 3.91 6.64
N MET A 116 14.18 3.05 5.95
CA MET A 116 14.47 1.63 5.85
C MET A 116 15.48 1.36 4.75
N ASN A 117 16.36 0.37 4.96
CA ASN A 117 17.31 -0.05 3.94
C ASN A 117 16.64 -0.95 2.90
N ALA A 118 16.82 -0.66 1.62
CA ALA A 118 16.19 -1.38 0.53
C ALA A 118 16.56 -2.87 0.47
N GLN A 119 17.75 -3.25 0.95
CA GLN A 119 18.23 -4.63 0.92
C GLN A 119 17.48 -5.56 1.89
N ASP A 120 17.02 -5.02 3.01
CA ASP A 120 16.37 -5.80 4.06
C ASP A 120 14.84 -5.90 3.86
N LEU A 121 14.33 -5.28 2.80
CA LEU A 121 12.90 -5.25 2.49
C LEU A 121 12.46 -6.46 1.69
N TYR A 122 11.30 -6.98 2.09
CA TYR A 122 10.58 -8.00 1.34
C TYR A 122 9.10 -7.63 1.18
N ILE A 123 8.44 -8.26 0.20
CA ILE A 123 7.02 -8.08 -0.06
C ILE A 123 6.23 -8.86 1.00
N GLY A 124 5.77 -8.15 2.03
CA GLY A 124 4.99 -8.73 3.13
C GLY A 124 3.56 -9.06 2.72
N GLU A 125 2.86 -8.10 2.11
CA GLU A 125 1.50 -8.32 1.60
C GLU A 125 1.36 -7.73 0.19
N ILE A 126 0.70 -8.48 -0.68
CA ILE A 126 0.29 -7.99 -1.99
C ILE A 126 -1.19 -8.33 -2.22
N ARG A 127 -1.97 -7.31 -2.57
CA ARG A 127 -3.40 -7.45 -2.84
C ARG A 127 -3.76 -6.87 -4.18
N VAL A 128 -4.69 -7.52 -4.84
CA VAL A 128 -5.30 -7.03 -6.08
C VAL A 128 -6.81 -7.14 -5.94
N ASP A 129 -7.43 -6.02 -5.65
CA ASP A 129 -8.87 -5.87 -5.45
C ASP A 129 -9.54 -5.41 -6.75
N GLU A 130 -10.85 -5.70 -6.86
CA GLU A 130 -11.65 -5.25 -8.00
C GLU A 130 -12.03 -3.78 -7.84
N GLY A 131 -11.74 -3.00 -8.88
CA GLY A 131 -12.18 -1.61 -8.99
C GLY A 131 -13.52 -1.49 -9.71
N PRO A 132 -14.01 -0.26 -9.96
CA PRO A 132 -15.23 -0.04 -10.71
C PRO A 132 -15.14 -0.62 -12.12
N THR A 133 -16.14 -1.42 -12.48
CA THR A 133 -16.23 -2.04 -13.81
C THR A 133 -16.94 -1.12 -14.79
N LEU A 134 -16.29 -0.81 -15.91
CA LEU A 134 -16.92 -0.07 -16.99
C LEU A 134 -17.75 -1.02 -17.87
N LYS A 135 -19.06 -0.80 -17.91
CA LYS A 135 -19.99 -1.55 -18.75
C LYS A 135 -20.03 -0.93 -20.16
N ARG A 136 -19.93 -1.75 -21.20
CA ARG A 136 -20.09 -1.37 -22.63
C ARG A 136 -21.00 -2.37 -23.31
N PHE A 137 -21.79 -1.95 -24.29
CA PHE A 137 -22.65 -2.87 -25.06
C PHE A 137 -22.07 -3.06 -26.46
N ARG A 138 -22.15 -4.30 -26.96
CA ARG A 138 -21.80 -4.64 -28.34
C ARG A 138 -23.00 -5.30 -29.02
N PRO A 139 -23.38 -4.87 -30.23
CA PRO A 139 -24.44 -5.52 -30.99
C PRO A 139 -24.07 -6.97 -31.33
N ARG A 140 -25.07 -7.84 -31.39
CA ARG A 140 -24.99 -9.26 -31.74
C ARG A 140 -26.08 -9.62 -32.75
N ALA A 141 -26.01 -10.84 -33.28
CA ALA A 141 -26.97 -11.34 -34.27
C ALA A 141 -28.42 -11.25 -33.76
N GLN A 142 -29.37 -11.12 -34.69
CA GLN A 142 -30.81 -11.07 -34.42
C GLN A 142 -31.24 -9.93 -33.47
N GLY A 143 -30.67 -8.73 -33.63
CA GLY A 143 -31.02 -7.56 -32.82
C GLY A 143 -30.63 -7.65 -31.34
N ARG A 144 -29.87 -8.65 -30.94
CA ARG A 144 -29.45 -8.85 -29.54
C ARG A 144 -28.30 -7.92 -29.18
N ALA A 145 -28.18 -7.55 -27.91
CA ALA A 145 -27.03 -6.83 -27.36
C ALA A 145 -26.39 -7.66 -26.25
N SER A 146 -25.05 -7.72 -26.25
CA SER A 146 -24.28 -8.35 -25.16
C SER A 146 -23.40 -7.33 -24.46
N ARG A 147 -23.24 -7.48 -23.14
CA ARG A 147 -22.43 -6.59 -22.31
C ARG A 147 -20.96 -7.03 -22.31
N ILE A 148 -20.06 -6.06 -22.43
CA ILE A 148 -18.61 -6.21 -22.24
C ILE A 148 -18.24 -5.46 -20.96
N ASP A 149 -17.67 -6.19 -20.01
CA ASP A 149 -17.25 -5.66 -18.72
C ASP A 149 -15.74 -5.33 -18.76
N LYS A 150 -15.41 -4.05 -18.91
CA LYS A 150 -14.04 -3.53 -18.85
C LYS A 150 -13.67 -3.30 -17.37
N ARG A 151 -13.27 -4.39 -16.72
CA ARG A 151 -12.88 -4.42 -15.29
C ARG A 151 -11.63 -3.59 -15.05
N THR A 152 -11.58 -2.97 -13.87
CA THR A 152 -10.38 -2.29 -13.35
C THR A 152 -9.94 -2.95 -12.05
N SER A 153 -8.73 -2.64 -11.59
CA SER A 153 -8.20 -3.16 -10.34
C SER A 153 -7.58 -2.08 -9.47
N HIS A 154 -7.49 -2.39 -8.19
CA HIS A 154 -6.69 -1.66 -7.21
C HIS A 154 -5.59 -2.59 -6.74
N ILE A 155 -4.34 -2.17 -6.90
CA ILE A 155 -3.16 -2.96 -6.57
C ILE A 155 -2.52 -2.32 -5.34
N THR A 156 -2.36 -3.10 -4.28
CA THR A 156 -1.73 -2.67 -3.04
C THR A 156 -0.52 -3.55 -2.77
N ILE A 157 0.62 -2.92 -2.53
CA ILE A 157 1.86 -3.59 -2.09
C ILE A 157 2.24 -3.02 -0.73
N VAL A 158 2.54 -3.90 0.21
CA VAL A 158 3.04 -3.57 1.55
C VAL A 158 4.39 -4.25 1.73
N LEU A 159 5.40 -3.45 2.05
CA LEU A 159 6.74 -3.93 2.35
C LEU A 159 6.89 -4.16 3.85
N THR A 160 7.77 -5.07 4.23
CA THR A 160 8.14 -5.33 5.62
C THR A 160 9.64 -5.63 5.66
N GLU A 161 10.28 -5.31 6.78
CA GLU A 161 11.69 -5.65 7.01
C GLU A 161 11.81 -7.10 7.46
N ARG A 162 12.75 -7.83 6.86
CA ARG A 162 13.13 -9.15 7.35
C ARG A 162 14.12 -8.93 8.49
N LYS A 163 13.63 -8.94 9.73
CA LYS A 163 14.50 -9.11 10.90
C LYS A 163 14.97 -10.56 10.92
N GLU A 164 16.20 -10.81 10.49
CA GLU A 164 16.88 -12.05 10.82
C GLU A 164 17.03 -12.08 12.35
N GLY A 165 16.49 -13.14 12.96
CA GLY A 165 16.63 -13.41 14.39
C GLY A 165 17.98 -14.03 14.70
#